data_AF-A0A225UWN5-F1
#
_entry.id   AF-A0A225UWN5-F1
#
_cell.length_a   1.000
_cell.length_b   1.000
_cell.length_c   1.000
_cell.angle_alpha   90.00
_cell.angle_beta   90.00
_cell.angle_gamma   90.00
#
_symmetry.space_group_name_H-M   'P 1'
#
loop_
_entity.id
_entity.type
_entity.pdbx_description
1 polymer ?
#
loop_
_entity_poly.entity_id
_entity_poly.type
_entity_poly.pdbx_seq_one_letter_code
_entity_poly.pdbx_strand_id
1 'polypeptide(L)'
;MAGSQHQANKDLPSETKLSIATYLLEQSTNLKVPRSHIIQAAELFKCSNSSVKRVWRATVTHRKNCSGLPNFKSKRVGRCGKTKKLTDIATKVAALPWRKRRPMRSIAKAIQVSPASVHRSVVAGEIVRHTNSINPHLTESNKTSRCCI
;
A
#
# COMPACT_ATOMS: atom_id res chain seq x y z
N MET A 1 -0.77 -39.71 15.82
CA MET A 1 -1.20 -38.30 15.95
C MET A 1 -0.33 -37.46 15.02
N ALA A 2 -0.80 -37.14 13.82
CA ALA A 2 0.00 -36.41 12.83
C ALA A 2 0.02 -34.92 13.20
N GLY A 3 1.22 -34.40 13.51
CA GLY A 3 1.44 -33.01 13.87
C GLY A 3 0.95 -32.07 12.76
N SER A 4 0.04 -31.17 13.13
CA SER A 4 -0.44 -30.11 12.24
C SER A 4 0.72 -29.16 11.97
N GLN A 5 1.33 -29.26 10.78
CA GLN A 5 2.33 -28.29 10.36
C GLN A 5 1.62 -26.94 10.19
N HIS A 6 1.77 -26.06 11.18
CA HIS A 6 1.42 -24.66 11.06
C HIS A 6 2.35 -24.02 10.04
N GLN A 7 1.97 -24.07 8.76
CA GLN A 7 2.59 -23.23 7.76
C GLN A 7 2.41 -21.78 8.20
N ALA A 8 3.53 -21.05 8.28
CA ALA A 8 3.54 -19.62 8.56
C ALA A 8 2.46 -18.92 7.74
N ASN A 9 1.80 -17.92 8.34
CA ASN A 9 0.60 -17.22 7.83
C ASN A 9 0.91 -16.42 6.54
N LYS A 10 1.23 -17.15 5.47
CA LYS A 10 1.58 -16.64 4.15
C LYS A 10 0.28 -16.53 3.36
N ASP A 11 0.10 -15.39 2.71
CA ASP A 11 -1.04 -15.17 1.83
C ASP A 11 -1.05 -16.21 0.70
N LEU A 12 -2.21 -16.80 0.45
CA LEU A 12 -2.40 -17.73 -0.65
C LEU A 12 -2.14 -17.03 -2.00
N PRO A 13 -1.43 -17.68 -2.94
CA PRO A 13 -1.24 -17.16 -4.29
C PRO A 13 -2.59 -16.86 -4.95
N SER A 14 -2.63 -15.82 -5.79
CA SER A 14 -3.85 -15.45 -6.53
C SER A 14 -4.33 -16.59 -7.43
N GLU A 15 -3.40 -17.32 -8.05
CA GLU A 15 -3.67 -18.47 -8.92
C GLU A 15 -4.31 -19.62 -8.13
N THR A 16 -3.75 -19.99 -6.98
CA THR A 16 -4.32 -21.03 -6.11
C THR A 16 -5.73 -20.68 -5.65
N LYS A 17 -6.00 -19.40 -5.34
CA LYS A 17 -7.36 -18.94 -5.00
C LYS A 17 -8.33 -19.09 -6.19
N LEU A 18 -7.85 -18.86 -7.41
CA LEU A 18 -8.64 -19.06 -8.63
C LEU A 18 -8.97 -20.53 -8.84
N SER A 19 -7.99 -21.44 -8.69
CA SER A 19 -8.21 -22.89 -8.80
C SER A 19 -9.18 -23.41 -7.74
N ILE A 20 -9.10 -22.91 -6.50
CA ILE A 20 -10.07 -23.24 -5.44
C ILE A 20 -11.47 -22.74 -5.84
N ALA A 21 -11.56 -21.53 -6.39
CA ALA A 21 -12.83 -20.95 -6.82
C ALA A 21 -13.49 -21.74 -7.95
N THR A 22 -12.72 -22.15 -8.97
CA THR A 22 -13.24 -22.95 -10.10
C THR A 22 -13.70 -24.32 -9.64
N TYR A 23 -12.88 -25.02 -8.84
CA TYR A 23 -13.24 -26.32 -8.27
C TYR A 23 -14.54 -26.24 -7.46
N LEU A 24 -14.67 -25.25 -6.58
CA LEU A 24 -15.89 -25.11 -5.77
C LEU A 24 -17.10 -24.69 -6.59
N LEU A 25 -16.93 -23.97 -7.70
CA LEU A 25 -18.03 -23.61 -8.59
C LEU A 25 -18.60 -24.84 -9.32
N GLU A 26 -17.73 -25.73 -9.79
CA GLU A 26 -18.12 -27.01 -10.41
C GLU A 26 -18.95 -27.88 -9.46
N GLN A 27 -18.61 -27.87 -8.17
CA GLN A 27 -19.27 -28.66 -7.14
C GLN A 27 -20.47 -27.95 -6.47
N SER A 28 -20.76 -26.69 -6.86
CA SER A 28 -21.81 -25.91 -6.22
C SER A 28 -23.15 -26.06 -6.92
N THR A 29 -24.22 -26.21 -6.14
CA THR A 29 -25.60 -26.10 -6.62
C THR A 29 -26.21 -24.82 -6.06
N ASN A 30 -26.75 -23.96 -6.92
CA ASN A 30 -27.35 -22.67 -6.51
C ASN A 30 -26.43 -21.79 -5.63
N LEU A 31 -25.13 -21.74 -5.93
CA LEU A 31 -24.10 -21.00 -5.16
C LEU A 31 -23.98 -21.43 -3.69
N LYS A 32 -24.44 -22.65 -3.36
CA LYS A 32 -24.22 -23.29 -2.06
C LYS A 32 -23.27 -24.46 -2.25
N VAL A 33 -22.33 -24.58 -1.32
CA VAL A 33 -21.36 -25.68 -1.27
C VAL A 33 -21.51 -26.36 0.08
N PRO A 34 -21.70 -27.68 0.12
CA PRO A 34 -21.78 -28.41 1.38
C PRO A 34 -20.41 -28.46 2.08
N ARG A 35 -20.42 -28.67 3.39
CA ARG A 35 -19.19 -28.62 4.21
C ARG A 35 -18.14 -29.65 3.77
N SER A 36 -18.56 -30.82 3.28
CA SER A 36 -17.68 -31.90 2.82
C SER A 36 -16.72 -31.43 1.72
N HIS A 37 -17.24 -30.76 0.70
CA HIS A 37 -16.45 -30.29 -0.45
C HIS A 37 -15.45 -29.19 -0.06
N ILE A 38 -15.76 -28.40 0.98
CA ILE A 38 -14.83 -27.42 1.54
C ILE A 38 -13.63 -28.13 2.20
N ILE A 39 -13.88 -29.22 2.91
CA ILE A 39 -12.83 -30.02 3.55
C ILE A 39 -11.98 -30.71 2.49
N GLN A 40 -12.60 -31.31 1.47
CA GLN A 40 -11.89 -31.91 0.34
C GLN A 40 -11.03 -30.89 -0.41
N ALA A 41 -11.55 -29.70 -0.70
CA ALA A 41 -10.76 -28.63 -1.29
C ALA A 41 -9.58 -28.22 -0.40
N ALA A 42 -9.79 -28.13 0.92
CA ALA A 42 -8.73 -27.79 1.85
C ALA A 42 -7.59 -28.85 1.84
N GLU A 43 -7.93 -30.13 1.76
CA GLU A 43 -6.98 -31.24 1.65
C GLU A 43 -6.24 -31.23 0.31
N LEU A 44 -6.96 -31.09 -0.81
CA LEU A 44 -6.41 -31.05 -2.17
C LEU A 44 -5.42 -29.90 -2.35
N PHE A 45 -5.80 -28.69 -1.94
CA PHE A 45 -4.98 -27.49 -2.09
C PHE A 45 -4.03 -27.24 -0.91
N LYS A 46 -3.96 -28.15 0.07
CA LYS A 46 -3.14 -28.03 1.30
C LYS A 46 -3.34 -26.68 2.00
N CYS A 47 -4.59 -26.25 2.11
CA CYS A 47 -4.99 -24.95 2.64
C CYS A 47 -5.77 -25.08 3.94
N SER A 48 -5.84 -24.01 4.73
CA SER A 48 -6.77 -23.99 5.86
C SER A 48 -8.23 -23.93 5.39
N ASN A 49 -9.12 -24.64 6.10
CA ASN A 49 -10.57 -24.56 5.88
C ASN A 49 -11.10 -23.12 5.91
N SER A 50 -10.52 -22.27 6.77
CA SER A 50 -10.87 -20.85 6.89
C SER A 50 -10.51 -20.06 5.62
N SER A 51 -9.37 -20.37 5.01
CA SER A 51 -8.95 -19.74 3.75
C SER A 51 -9.87 -20.11 2.59
N VAL A 52 -10.22 -21.39 2.45
CA VAL A 52 -11.14 -21.89 1.42
C VAL A 52 -12.51 -21.22 1.57
N LYS A 53 -13.06 -21.16 2.79
CA LYS A 53 -14.32 -20.44 3.07
C LYS A 53 -14.25 -18.96 2.70
N ARG A 54 -13.11 -18.29 2.96
CA ARG A 54 -12.92 -16.87 2.61
C ARG A 54 -12.92 -16.66 1.09
N VAL A 55 -12.23 -17.53 0.36
CA VAL A 55 -12.26 -17.54 -1.12
C VAL A 55 -13.69 -17.75 -1.62
N TRP A 56 -14.41 -18.73 -1.07
CA TRP A 56 -15.80 -19.02 -1.46
C TRP A 56 -16.76 -17.86 -1.17
N ARG A 57 -16.61 -17.17 -0.04
CA ARG A 57 -17.43 -15.97 0.23
C ARG A 57 -17.18 -14.88 -0.80
N ALA A 58 -15.92 -14.66 -1.18
CA ALA A 58 -15.56 -13.68 -2.20
C ALA A 58 -16.09 -14.07 -3.59
N THR A 59 -16.07 -15.36 -3.96
CA THR A 59 -16.66 -15.84 -5.23
C THR A 59 -18.16 -15.60 -5.27
N VAL A 60 -18.88 -15.98 -4.22
CA VAL A 60 -20.34 -15.80 -4.13
C VAL A 60 -20.71 -14.32 -4.19
N THR A 61 -20.04 -13.44 -3.43
CA THR A 61 -20.29 -11.99 -3.49
C THR A 61 -20.05 -11.42 -4.89
N HIS A 62 -18.98 -11.85 -5.57
CA HIS A 62 -18.71 -11.41 -6.94
C HIS A 62 -19.78 -11.89 -7.91
N ARG A 63 -20.15 -13.18 -7.85
CA ARG A 63 -21.15 -13.81 -8.73
C ARG A 63 -22.53 -13.19 -8.63
N LYS A 64 -22.87 -12.60 -7.48
CA LYS A 64 -24.12 -11.84 -7.26
C LYS A 64 -24.10 -10.47 -7.95
N ASN A 65 -22.93 -9.87 -8.11
CA ASN A 65 -22.79 -8.50 -8.61
C ASN A 65 -22.39 -8.45 -10.10
N CYS A 66 -21.61 -9.43 -10.57
CA CYS A 66 -21.04 -9.45 -11.92
C CYS A 66 -20.98 -10.87 -12.48
N SER A 67 -20.99 -10.99 -13.81
CA SER A 67 -20.65 -12.23 -14.51
C SER A 67 -19.12 -12.46 -14.48
N GLY A 68 -18.69 -13.70 -14.23
CA GLY A 68 -17.27 -14.10 -14.24
C GLY A 68 -16.65 -14.40 -12.87
N LEU A 69 -15.35 -14.72 -12.89
CA LEU A 69 -14.57 -15.09 -11.71
C LEU A 69 -14.01 -13.84 -10.99
N PRO A 70 -13.90 -13.85 -9.65
CA PRO A 70 -13.29 -12.75 -8.92
C PRO A 70 -11.80 -12.62 -9.22
N ASN A 71 -11.33 -11.38 -9.29
CA ASN A 71 -9.91 -11.09 -9.32
C ASN A 71 -9.31 -11.17 -7.89
N PHE A 72 -8.53 -12.20 -7.60
CA PHE A 72 -7.96 -12.47 -6.27
C PHE A 72 -6.66 -11.72 -5.94
N LYS A 73 -6.39 -10.59 -6.61
CA LYS A 73 -5.22 -9.74 -6.33
C LYS A 73 -5.17 -9.33 -4.86
N SER A 74 -3.97 -9.32 -4.28
CA SER A 74 -3.77 -8.90 -2.90
C SER A 74 -4.09 -7.41 -2.76
N LYS A 75 -5.03 -7.10 -1.85
CA LYS A 75 -5.37 -5.71 -1.48
C LYS A 75 -4.26 -5.01 -0.69
N ARG A 76 -3.19 -5.74 -0.33
CA ARG A 76 -2.03 -5.18 0.38
C ARG A 76 -1.13 -4.37 -0.54
N VAL A 77 -1.11 -4.70 -1.84
CA VAL A 77 -0.33 -3.97 -2.84
C VAL A 77 -0.85 -2.53 -2.90
N GLY A 78 0.03 -1.56 -2.66
CA GLY A 78 -0.32 -0.13 -2.58
C GLY A 78 -0.88 0.34 -1.23
N ARG A 79 -1.27 -0.56 -0.32
CA ARG A 79 -1.62 -0.26 1.08
C ARG A 79 -0.46 -0.52 2.04
N CYS A 80 0.75 -0.28 1.57
CA CYS A 80 1.97 -0.43 2.35
C CYS A 80 2.59 0.94 2.63
N GLY A 81 3.36 1.01 3.72
CA GLY A 81 4.02 2.23 4.15
C GLY A 81 3.18 3.13 5.07
N LYS A 82 3.80 4.21 5.51
CA LYS A 82 3.18 5.20 6.39
C LYS A 82 2.12 5.97 5.61
N THR A 83 0.89 6.01 6.11
CA THR A 83 -0.16 6.87 5.55
C THR A 83 0.32 8.31 5.55
N LYS A 84 0.16 9.00 4.41
CA LYS A 84 0.44 10.43 4.34
C LYS A 84 -0.51 11.11 5.33
N LYS A 85 0.04 11.73 6.38
CA LYS A 85 -0.76 12.66 7.18
C LYS A 85 -1.15 13.76 6.20
N LEU A 86 -2.45 13.99 6.03
CA LEU A 86 -2.99 15.11 5.26
C LEU A 86 -2.73 16.40 6.06
N THR A 87 -1.46 16.73 6.23
CA THR A 87 -1.06 18.05 6.66
C THR A 87 -0.94 18.86 5.40
N ASP A 88 -1.81 19.85 5.27
CA ASP A 88 -1.76 20.83 4.20
C ASP A 88 -0.57 21.77 4.40
N ILE A 89 0.64 21.24 4.18
CA ILE A 89 1.89 21.99 4.36
C ILE A 89 1.97 23.06 3.26
N ALA A 90 1.50 22.77 2.05
CA ALA A 90 1.50 23.71 0.93
C ALA A 90 0.66 24.97 1.23
N THR A 91 -0.59 24.83 1.68
CA THR A 91 -1.43 25.99 2.03
C THR A 91 -0.85 26.76 3.21
N LYS A 92 -0.30 26.06 4.22
CA LYS A 92 0.35 26.73 5.34
C LYS A 92 1.60 27.50 4.91
N VAL A 93 2.37 27.01 3.95
CA VAL A 93 3.51 27.74 3.36
C VAL A 93 3.04 28.95 2.55
N ALA A 94 1.94 28.81 1.79
CA ALA A 94 1.37 29.91 1.03
C ALA A 94 0.85 31.05 1.93
N ALA A 95 0.33 30.75 3.11
CA ALA A 95 -0.07 31.76 4.09
C ALA A 95 1.12 32.53 4.70
N LEU A 96 2.34 32.00 4.63
CA LEU A 96 3.51 32.69 5.19
C LEU A 96 3.93 33.89 4.34
N PRO A 97 4.45 34.96 4.99
CA PRO A 97 5.07 36.06 4.26
C PRO A 97 6.32 35.58 3.53
N TRP A 98 6.63 36.19 2.38
CA TRP A 98 7.73 35.82 1.49
C TRP A 98 9.07 35.55 2.22
N ARG A 99 9.41 36.40 3.20
CA ARG A 99 10.65 36.29 3.98
C ARG A 99 10.78 34.97 4.75
N LYS A 100 9.67 34.37 5.19
CA LYS A 100 9.63 33.11 5.96
C LYS A 100 9.51 31.86 5.08
N ARG A 101 9.38 31.99 3.75
CA ARG A 101 9.28 30.87 2.79
C ARG A 101 10.65 30.32 2.31
N ARG A 102 11.79 30.78 2.85
CA ARG A 102 13.12 30.59 2.21
C ARG A 102 14.00 29.50 2.81
N PRO A 103 14.18 29.37 4.14
CA PRO A 103 14.83 28.18 4.69
C PRO A 103 13.82 27.16 5.19
N MET A 104 14.01 25.89 4.83
CA MET A 104 13.21 24.76 5.30
C MET A 104 13.04 24.73 6.83
N ARG A 105 14.09 25.11 7.58
CA ARG A 105 14.03 25.23 9.05
C ARG A 105 13.14 26.38 9.52
N SER A 106 13.11 27.52 8.81
CA SER A 106 12.23 28.64 9.13
C SER A 106 10.78 28.33 8.76
N ILE A 107 10.54 27.68 7.62
CA ILE A 107 9.22 27.15 7.25
C ILE A 107 8.72 26.20 8.35
N ALA A 108 9.56 25.24 8.74
CA ALA A 108 9.26 24.28 9.79
C ALA A 108 8.91 24.96 11.12
N LYS A 109 9.69 25.98 11.52
CA LYS A 109 9.44 26.76 12.74
C LYS A 109 8.14 27.56 12.64
N ALA A 110 7.85 28.16 11.48
CA ALA A 110 6.66 28.99 11.28
C ALA A 110 5.38 28.15 11.21
N ILE A 111 5.44 26.94 10.67
CA ILE A 111 4.31 26.01 10.52
C ILE A 111 4.20 25.03 11.71
N GLN A 112 5.17 25.06 12.63
CA GLN A 112 5.28 24.17 13.79
C GLN A 112 5.29 22.68 13.40
N VAL A 113 6.07 22.34 12.37
CA VAL A 113 6.27 20.97 11.88
C VAL A 113 7.74 20.60 11.93
N SER A 114 8.04 19.30 11.95
CA SER A 114 9.43 18.84 11.87
C SER A 114 10.07 19.26 10.53
N PRO A 115 11.36 19.65 10.50
CA PRO A 115 12.08 19.94 9.26
C PRO A 115 12.06 18.77 8.27
N ALA A 116 12.07 17.53 8.77
CA ALA A 116 11.97 16.32 7.96
C ALA A 116 10.62 16.20 7.21
N SER A 117 9.53 16.70 7.79
CA SER A 117 8.23 16.74 7.10
C SER A 117 8.26 17.73 5.94
N VAL A 118 8.82 18.92 6.15
CA VAL A 118 8.97 19.93 5.08
C VAL A 118 9.88 19.40 3.97
N HIS A 119 10.98 18.72 4.31
CA HIS A 119 11.85 18.07 3.33
C HIS A 119 11.11 17.06 2.46
N ARG A 120 10.30 16.18 3.06
CA ARG A 120 9.50 15.20 2.33
C ARG A 120 8.51 15.87 1.36
N SER A 121 7.87 16.97 1.78
CA SER A 121 6.98 17.74 0.90
C SER A 121 7.72 18.41 -0.26
N VAL A 122 8.96 18.87 -0.05
CA VAL A 122 9.81 19.39 -1.14
C VAL A 122 10.20 18.28 -2.12
N VAL A 123 10.60 17.11 -1.63
CA VAL A 123 10.92 15.94 -2.49
C VAL A 123 9.70 15.44 -3.25
N ALA A 124 8.52 15.50 -2.63
CA ALA A 124 7.25 15.15 -3.27
C ALA A 124 6.76 16.21 -4.29
N GLY A 125 7.40 17.38 -4.36
CA GLY A 125 7.02 18.47 -5.27
C GLY A 125 5.84 19.33 -4.79
N GLU A 126 5.39 19.16 -3.53
CA GLU A 126 4.30 19.94 -2.94
C GLU A 126 4.71 21.40 -2.66
N ILE A 127 6.01 21.64 -2.46
CA ILE A 127 6.59 22.96 -2.16
C ILE A 127 7.87 23.13 -2.98
N VAL A 128 8.01 24.26 -3.66
CA VAL A 128 9.23 24.61 -4.39
C VAL A 128 10.24 25.26 -3.46
N ARG A 129 11.50 24.84 -3.56
CA ARG A 129 12.61 25.53 -2.88
C ARG A 129 13.00 26.77 -3.68
N HIS A 130 12.90 27.94 -3.06
CA HIS A 130 13.48 29.16 -3.62
C HIS A 130 14.98 29.26 -3.29
N THR A 131 15.77 29.71 -4.25
CA THR A 131 17.19 30.01 -4.04
C THR A 131 17.36 31.30 -3.24
N ASN A 132 18.40 31.34 -2.42
CA ASN A 132 18.88 32.55 -1.75
C ASN A 132 20.39 32.65 -1.92
N SER A 133 20.92 33.87 -1.87
CA SER A 133 22.37 34.12 -1.99
C SER A 133 23.19 33.34 -0.96
N ILE A 134 22.65 33.15 0.24
CA ILE A 134 23.31 32.40 1.34
C ILE A 134 23.29 30.88 1.10
N ASN A 135 22.20 30.31 0.55
CA ASN A 135 22.10 28.86 0.28
C ASN A 135 21.74 28.62 -1.21
N PRO A 136 22.70 28.80 -2.13
CA PRO A 136 22.47 28.55 -3.55
C PRO A 136 22.08 27.09 -3.82
N HIS A 137 21.43 26.85 -4.95
CA HIS A 137 21.13 25.48 -5.38
C HIS A 137 22.45 24.73 -5.64
N LEU A 138 22.57 23.50 -5.14
CA LEU A 138 23.73 22.65 -5.37
C LEU A 138 23.62 22.02 -6.76
N THR A 139 24.14 22.72 -7.76
CA THR A 139 24.45 22.14 -9.07
C THR A 139 25.73 21.31 -9.00
N GLU A 140 25.95 20.39 -9.94
CA GLU A 140 27.18 19.59 -9.97
C GLU A 140 28.44 20.47 -10.04
N SER A 141 28.39 21.56 -10.81
CA SER A 141 29.46 22.57 -10.85
C SER A 141 29.75 23.17 -9.46
N ASN A 142 28.71 23.56 -8.71
CA ASN A 142 28.84 24.11 -7.36
C ASN A 142 29.38 23.08 -6.35
N LYS A 143 29.16 21.78 -6.56
CA LYS A 143 29.73 20.72 -5.72
C LYS A 143 31.22 20.58 -5.96
N THR A 144 31.64 20.54 -7.22
CA THR A 144 33.06 20.44 -7.60
C THR A 144 33.87 21.62 -7.05
N SER A 145 33.39 22.86 -7.23
CA SER A 145 34.07 24.06 -6.69
C SER A 145 34.21 24.08 -5.17
N ARG A 146 33.37 23.35 -4.44
CA ARG A 146 33.41 23.28 -2.96
C ARG A 146 34.22 22.11 -2.43
N CYS A 147 34.33 21.01 -3.18
CA CYS A 147 35.12 19.85 -2.79
C CYS A 147 36.60 19.96 -3.16
N CYS A 148 36.96 20.84 -4.11
CA CYS A 148 38.34 21.00 -4.58
C CYS A 148 39.16 22.03 -3.78
N ILE A 149 38.93 22.12 -2.48
CA ILE A 149 39.84 22.77 -1.50
C ILE A 149 40.45 21.66 -0.66
#